data_AF-A0A8T3Z814-F1
#
_entry.id   AF-A0A8T3Z814-F1
#
_cell.length_a   1.000
_cell.length_b   1.000
_cell.length_c   1.000
_cell.angle_alpha   90.00
_cell.angle_beta   90.00
_cell.angle_gamma   90.00
#
_symmetry.space_group_name_H-M   'P 1'
#
loop_
_entity.id
_entity.type
_entity.pdbx_description
1 polymer ?
#
loop_
_entity_poly.entity_id
_entity_poly.type
_entity_poly.pdbx_seq_one_letter_code
_entity_poly.pdbx_strand_id
1 'polypeptide(L)'
;MKGQMFLIAALLLVIGLVLIKGFITTSQVTDEQARLDQSLDEKKIQNIEREYEEMIALSTLSTTPNVTAVQYLSNFSSWLRDIEDIKILSLAVFMNGSTQQFSVSVVNYLDDKINVTINVTNSTVTGAAIGTLNDKTNSTTSFSAAMNGSINITLTYLLQGTNVQEQIAVDSTKNTGAGFFDIQLTGDPAFRIKRTYNRTWP
;
A
#
# COMPACT_ATOMS: atom_id res chain seq x y z
N MET A 1 -54.88 48.35 2.71
CA MET A 1 -53.40 48.27 2.74
C MET A 1 -52.85 47.24 3.76
N LYS A 2 -53.47 47.02 4.94
CA LYS A 2 -52.99 46.01 5.92
C LYS A 2 -53.03 44.55 5.42
N GLY A 3 -54.04 44.16 4.64
CA GLY A 3 -54.15 42.80 4.10
C GLY A 3 -53.13 42.44 3.02
N GLN A 4 -52.65 43.42 2.25
CA GLN A 4 -51.60 43.21 1.24
C GLN A 4 -50.22 43.00 1.87
N MET A 5 -49.91 43.70 2.98
CA MET A 5 -48.67 43.47 3.73
C MET A 5 -48.63 42.08 4.37
N PHE A 6 -49.77 41.57 4.84
CA PHE A 6 -49.85 40.21 5.39
C PHE A 6 -49.59 39.14 4.32
N LEU A 7 -50.11 39.34 3.11
CA LEU A 7 -49.96 38.41 2.00
C LEU A 7 -48.51 38.39 1.45
N ILE A 8 -47.85 39.55 1.41
CA ILE A 8 -46.42 39.65 1.07
C ILE A 8 -45.54 38.98 2.14
N ALA A 9 -45.84 39.18 3.42
CA ALA A 9 -45.12 38.54 4.52
C ALA A 9 -45.26 37.01 4.49
N ALA A 10 -46.47 36.50 4.23
CA ALA A 10 -46.71 35.07 4.10
C ALA A 10 -45.96 34.46 2.89
N LEU A 11 -45.93 35.16 1.76
CA LEU A 11 -45.20 34.72 0.57
C LEU A 11 -43.69 34.62 0.84
N LEU A 12 -43.10 35.65 1.46
CA LEU A 12 -41.68 35.67 1.82
C LEU A 12 -41.32 34.55 2.81
N LEU A 13 -42.22 34.24 3.75
CA LEU A 13 -42.02 33.18 4.74
C LEU A 13 -42.07 31.79 4.08
N VAL A 14 -42.98 31.57 3.13
CA VAL A 14 -43.05 30.31 2.36
C VAL A 14 -41.81 30.14 1.48
N ILE A 15 -41.37 31.19 0.79
CA ILE A 15 -40.14 31.15 -0.03
C ILE A 15 -38.92 30.87 0.85
N GLY A 16 -38.81 31.53 2.01
CA GLY A 16 -37.74 31.30 2.97
C GLY A 16 -37.70 29.86 3.48
N LEU A 17 -38.86 29.28 3.82
CA LEU A 17 -38.95 27.88 4.25
C LEU A 17 -38.57 26.88 3.16
N VAL A 18 -38.95 27.13 1.91
CA VAL A 18 -38.58 26.26 0.77
C VAL A 18 -37.07 26.31 0.50
N LEU A 19 -36.46 27.51 0.57
CA LEU A 19 -35.01 27.67 0.41
C LEU A 19 -34.24 26.99 1.55
N ILE A 20 -34.67 27.17 2.80
CA ILE A 20 -34.07 26.51 3.97
C ILE A 20 -34.19 24.99 3.85
N LYS A 21 -35.35 24.47 3.46
CA LYS A 21 -35.53 23.03 3.25
C LYS A 21 -34.59 22.49 2.17
N GLY A 22 -34.49 23.18 1.03
CA GLY A 22 -33.57 22.80 -0.05
C GLY A 22 -32.11 22.78 0.38
N PHE A 23 -31.67 23.77 1.16
CA PHE A 23 -30.30 23.87 1.67
C PHE A 23 -29.97 22.80 2.71
N ILE A 24 -30.89 22.50 3.63
CA ILE A 24 -30.70 21.45 4.65
C ILE A 24 -30.64 20.06 4.00
N THR A 25 -31.53 19.77 3.05
CA THR A 25 -31.54 18.45 2.39
C THR A 25 -30.34 18.22 1.49
N THR A 26 -29.80 19.26 0.85
CA THR A 26 -28.61 19.12 -0.01
C THR A 26 -27.32 18.99 0.80
N SER A 27 -27.17 19.76 1.88
CA SER A 27 -26.00 19.65 2.76
C SER A 27 -25.90 18.26 3.40
N GLN A 28 -27.01 17.75 3.97
CA GLN A 28 -27.01 16.44 4.64
C GLN A 28 -26.74 15.27 3.68
N VAL A 29 -27.26 15.35 2.45
CA VAL A 29 -27.00 14.32 1.42
C VAL A 29 -25.54 14.37 0.96
N THR A 30 -24.95 15.55 0.85
CA THR A 30 -23.55 15.72 0.45
C THR A 30 -22.59 15.19 1.52
N ASP A 31 -22.85 15.48 2.79
CA ASP A 31 -22.03 15.02 3.91
C ASP A 31 -22.10 13.49 4.07
N GLU A 32 -23.29 12.90 3.95
CA GLU A 32 -23.46 11.44 4.04
C GLU A 32 -22.79 10.73 2.86
N GLN A 33 -22.87 11.30 1.66
CA GLN A 33 -22.21 10.77 0.47
C GLN A 33 -20.69 10.79 0.60
N ALA A 34 -20.11 11.91 1.05
CA ALA A 34 -18.67 12.01 1.30
C ALA A 34 -18.19 11.00 2.35
N ARG A 35 -18.98 10.76 3.41
CA ARG A 35 -18.67 9.75 4.43
C ARG A 35 -18.73 8.32 3.88
N LEU A 36 -19.70 8.02 3.03
CA LEU A 36 -19.82 6.72 2.37
C LEU A 36 -18.65 6.47 1.42
N ASP A 37 -18.29 7.45 0.61
CA ASP A 37 -17.17 7.38 -0.33
C ASP A 37 -15.85 7.12 0.43
N GLN A 38 -15.59 7.85 1.51
CA GLN A 38 -14.45 7.60 2.38
C GLN A 38 -14.45 6.17 2.96
N SER A 39 -15.58 5.67 3.43
CA SER A 39 -15.65 4.29 3.98
C SER A 39 -15.43 3.23 2.90
N LEU A 40 -15.83 3.49 1.65
CA LEU A 40 -15.58 2.60 0.53
C LEU A 40 -14.09 2.55 0.17
N ASP A 41 -13.42 3.70 0.11
CA ASP A 41 -11.98 3.78 -0.15
C ASP A 41 -11.14 3.11 0.95
N GLU A 42 -11.53 3.29 2.21
CA GLU A 42 -10.90 2.59 3.34
C GLU A 42 -11.07 1.06 3.24
N LYS A 43 -12.26 0.56 2.86
CA LYS A 43 -12.46 -0.88 2.66
C LYS A 43 -11.68 -1.40 1.46
N LYS A 44 -11.61 -0.62 0.39
CA LYS A 44 -10.88 -0.96 -0.82
C LYS A 44 -9.39 -1.11 -0.53
N ILE A 45 -8.79 -0.16 0.18
CA ILE A 45 -7.35 -0.24 0.52
C ILE A 45 -7.06 -1.42 1.45
N GLN A 46 -7.94 -1.74 2.40
CA GLN A 46 -7.82 -2.92 3.27
C GLN A 46 -7.95 -4.25 2.49
N ASN A 47 -8.82 -4.31 1.49
CA ASN A 47 -8.93 -5.48 0.64
C ASN A 47 -7.67 -5.65 -0.22
N ILE A 48 -7.17 -4.56 -0.79
CA ILE A 48 -5.90 -4.57 -1.55
C ILE A 48 -4.76 -5.05 -0.66
N GLU A 49 -4.61 -4.48 0.54
CA GLU A 49 -3.61 -4.91 1.54
C GLU A 49 -3.68 -6.42 1.81
N ARG A 50 -4.89 -6.95 2.04
CA ARG A 50 -5.08 -8.38 2.30
C ARG A 50 -4.64 -9.24 1.11
N GLU A 51 -4.96 -8.85 -0.11
CA GLU A 51 -4.51 -9.55 -1.31
C GLU A 51 -2.98 -9.59 -1.39
N TYR A 52 -2.28 -8.50 -1.04
CA TYR A 52 -0.81 -8.49 -0.95
C TYR A 52 -0.28 -9.47 0.11
N GLU A 53 -0.89 -9.51 1.30
CA GLU A 53 -0.53 -10.48 2.35
C GLU A 53 -0.75 -11.94 1.87
N GLU A 54 -1.89 -12.20 1.22
CA GLU A 54 -2.24 -13.52 0.66
C GLU A 54 -1.28 -13.94 -0.45
N MET A 55 -0.83 -13.02 -1.31
CA MET A 55 0.16 -13.34 -2.35
C MET A 55 1.49 -13.80 -1.77
N ILE A 56 1.98 -13.17 -0.70
CA ILE A 56 3.18 -13.65 0.01
C ILE A 56 2.89 -15.02 0.63
N ALA A 57 1.74 -15.17 1.28
CA ALA A 57 1.34 -16.40 1.95
C ALA A 57 1.19 -17.59 0.98
N LEU A 58 0.64 -17.39 -0.20
CA LEU A 58 0.48 -18.42 -1.23
C LEU A 58 1.83 -18.76 -1.88
N SER A 59 2.71 -17.77 -2.02
CA SER A 59 4.04 -17.97 -2.58
C SER A 59 4.90 -18.90 -1.74
N THR A 60 4.73 -18.94 -0.41
CA THR A 60 5.45 -19.89 0.45
C THR A 60 5.11 -21.36 0.18
N LEU A 61 4.03 -21.63 -0.58
CA LEU A 61 3.63 -22.99 -0.96
C LEU A 61 4.28 -23.45 -2.28
N SER A 62 4.97 -22.56 -2.98
CA SER A 62 5.68 -22.84 -4.24
C SER A 62 7.07 -23.44 -3.99
N THR A 63 7.61 -24.16 -4.97
CA THR A 63 9.02 -24.61 -4.97
C THR A 63 9.99 -23.46 -5.21
N THR A 64 9.52 -22.35 -5.78
CA THR A 64 10.29 -21.12 -6.00
C THR A 64 9.54 -19.91 -5.43
N PRO A 65 9.41 -19.79 -4.09
CA PRO A 65 8.54 -18.80 -3.46
C PRO A 65 8.77 -17.37 -3.93
N ASN A 66 10.03 -16.97 -4.06
CA ASN A 66 10.36 -15.61 -4.47
C ASN A 66 9.94 -15.29 -5.92
N VAL A 67 10.15 -16.22 -6.86
CA VAL A 67 9.74 -16.03 -8.26
C VAL A 67 8.22 -15.92 -8.35
N THR A 68 7.51 -16.80 -7.64
CA THR A 68 6.05 -16.80 -7.58
C THR A 68 5.52 -15.50 -6.99
N ALA A 69 6.12 -15.01 -5.90
CA ALA A 69 5.72 -13.76 -5.27
C ALA A 69 5.90 -12.57 -6.20
N VAL A 70 7.06 -12.43 -6.84
CA VAL A 70 7.31 -11.32 -7.77
C VAL A 70 6.28 -11.33 -8.91
N GLN A 71 5.94 -12.51 -9.42
CA GLN A 71 4.94 -12.64 -10.49
C GLN A 71 3.54 -12.23 -10.01
N TYR A 72 3.08 -12.72 -8.85
CA TYR A 72 1.77 -12.34 -8.31
C TYR A 72 1.70 -10.85 -7.98
N LEU A 73 2.71 -10.33 -7.27
CA LEU A 73 2.80 -8.92 -6.90
C LEU A 73 2.81 -8.01 -8.13
N SER A 74 3.62 -8.34 -9.15
CA SER A 74 3.70 -7.52 -10.37
C SER A 74 2.40 -7.58 -11.18
N ASN A 75 1.80 -8.77 -11.34
CA ASN A 75 0.55 -8.92 -12.08
C ASN A 75 -0.60 -8.16 -11.41
N PHE A 76 -0.72 -8.29 -10.08
CA PHE A 76 -1.75 -7.60 -9.33
C PHE A 76 -1.52 -6.08 -9.30
N SER A 77 -0.28 -5.64 -9.08
CA SER A 77 0.08 -4.22 -9.12
C SER A 77 -0.23 -3.61 -10.49
N SER A 78 0.08 -4.32 -11.58
CA SER A 78 -0.23 -3.87 -12.93
C SER A 78 -1.73 -3.75 -13.15
N TRP A 79 -2.50 -4.78 -12.78
CA TRP A 79 -3.95 -4.76 -12.91
C TRP A 79 -4.58 -3.62 -12.11
N LEU A 80 -4.17 -3.43 -10.85
CA LEU A 80 -4.63 -2.32 -10.01
C LEU A 80 -4.30 -0.96 -10.63
N ARG A 81 -3.08 -0.79 -11.15
CA ARG A 81 -2.64 0.44 -11.83
C ARG A 81 -3.35 0.73 -13.14
N ASP A 82 -4.02 -0.25 -13.74
CA ASP A 82 -4.76 -0.08 -14.98
C ASP A 82 -6.23 0.30 -14.73
N ILE A 83 -6.77 0.00 -13.54
CA ILE A 83 -8.17 0.27 -13.19
C ILE A 83 -8.34 1.36 -12.13
N GLU A 84 -7.29 1.65 -11.36
CA GLU A 84 -7.27 2.65 -10.29
C GLU A 84 -6.06 3.58 -10.42
N ASP A 85 -6.25 4.83 -9.99
CA ASP A 85 -5.14 5.73 -9.72
C ASP A 85 -4.56 5.38 -8.35
N ILE A 86 -3.50 4.56 -8.38
CA ILE A 86 -2.88 3.98 -7.18
C ILE A 86 -1.36 4.01 -7.33
N LYS A 87 -0.64 4.09 -6.22
CA LYS A 87 0.82 3.99 -6.16
C LYS A 87 1.17 2.88 -5.21
N ILE A 88 2.04 1.98 -5.66
CA ILE A 88 2.39 0.78 -4.90
C ILE A 88 3.92 0.62 -4.91
N LEU A 89 4.48 0.41 -3.73
CA LEU A 89 5.80 -0.18 -3.56
C LEU A 89 5.64 -1.45 -2.73
N SER A 90 6.21 -2.54 -3.19
CA SER A 90 6.26 -3.76 -2.39
C SER A 90 7.67 -4.34 -2.31
N LEU A 91 7.95 -4.94 -1.17
CA LEU A 91 9.16 -5.68 -0.86
C LEU A 91 8.73 -7.09 -0.45
N ALA A 92 9.33 -8.10 -1.06
CA ALA A 92 9.13 -9.49 -0.68
C ALA A 92 10.48 -10.10 -0.29
N VAL A 93 10.52 -10.75 0.87
CA VAL A 93 11.70 -11.46 1.34
C VAL A 93 11.33 -12.93 1.56
N PHE A 94 12.15 -13.82 1.01
CA PHE A 94 12.04 -15.25 1.29
C PHE A 94 13.36 -15.77 1.83
N MET A 95 13.33 -16.29 3.05
CA MET A 95 14.42 -16.90 3.76
C MET A 95 14.26 -18.42 3.74
N ASN A 96 15.38 -19.12 3.50
CA ASN A 96 15.52 -20.55 3.70
C ASN A 96 16.45 -20.77 4.90
N GLY A 97 15.87 -21.18 6.03
CA GLY A 97 16.60 -21.31 7.29
C GLY A 97 17.64 -22.44 7.27
N SER A 98 17.41 -23.49 6.48
CA SER A 98 18.33 -24.64 6.39
C SER A 98 19.62 -24.30 5.63
N THR A 99 19.50 -23.51 4.56
CA THR A 99 20.65 -23.12 3.71
C THR A 99 21.22 -21.76 4.08
N GLN A 100 20.54 -21.00 4.96
CA GLN A 100 20.86 -19.61 5.28
C GLN A 100 21.01 -18.75 4.01
N GLN A 101 20.07 -18.97 3.08
CA GLN A 101 19.93 -18.18 1.86
C GLN A 101 18.64 -17.39 1.94
N PHE A 102 18.67 -16.16 1.46
CA PHE A 102 17.46 -15.37 1.30
C PHE A 102 17.50 -14.55 0.02
N SER A 103 16.32 -14.24 -0.48
CA SER A 103 16.14 -13.33 -1.61
C SER A 103 15.28 -12.16 -1.18
N VAL A 104 15.62 -10.98 -1.66
CA VAL A 104 14.87 -9.75 -1.49
C VAL A 104 14.45 -9.27 -2.86
N SER A 105 13.14 -9.10 -3.05
CA SER A 105 12.55 -8.59 -4.27
C SER A 105 11.83 -7.29 -4.00
N VAL A 106 12.04 -6.30 -4.86
CA VAL A 106 11.39 -4.99 -4.80
C VAL A 106 10.59 -4.81 -6.08
N VAL A 107 9.33 -4.41 -5.94
CA VAL A 107 8.40 -4.17 -7.04
C VAL A 107 7.94 -2.71 -6.96
N ASN A 108 8.20 -1.93 -8.01
CA ASN A 108 7.95 -0.50 -8.07
C ASN A 108 6.80 -0.17 -9.04
N TYR A 109 5.72 0.38 -8.50
CA TYR A 109 4.59 0.96 -9.22
C TYR A 109 4.21 2.31 -8.57
N LEU A 110 5.21 3.13 -8.24
CA LEU A 110 5.04 4.43 -7.59
C LEU A 110 4.74 5.57 -8.57
N ASP A 111 4.65 5.29 -9.88
CA ASP A 111 4.59 6.31 -10.95
C ASP A 111 5.88 7.15 -11.05
N ASP A 112 6.99 6.61 -10.56
CA ASP A 112 8.29 7.28 -10.59
C ASP A 112 9.42 6.24 -10.61
N LYS A 113 10.61 6.66 -11.02
CA LYS A 113 11.82 5.89 -10.84
C LYS A 113 12.34 6.05 -9.41
N ILE A 114 12.83 4.96 -8.82
CA ILE A 114 13.39 4.96 -7.47
C ILE A 114 14.80 4.38 -7.47
N ASN A 115 15.68 4.93 -6.64
CA ASN A 115 16.98 4.34 -6.36
C ASN A 115 16.87 3.50 -5.10
N VAL A 116 17.18 2.22 -5.20
CA VAL A 116 16.95 1.24 -4.15
C VAL A 116 18.26 0.68 -3.61
N THR A 117 18.38 0.74 -2.30
CA THR A 117 19.45 0.07 -1.54
C THR A 117 18.83 -0.83 -0.48
N ILE A 118 19.35 -2.05 -0.38
CA ILE A 118 19.02 -2.99 0.69
C ILE A 118 20.21 -3.04 1.64
N ASN A 119 19.99 -2.75 2.91
CA ASN A 119 20.96 -2.98 3.97
C ASN A 119 20.50 -4.17 4.83
N VAL A 120 21.44 -5.01 5.21
CA VAL A 120 21.18 -6.18 6.06
C VAL A 120 22.02 -6.04 7.31
N THR A 121 21.36 -6.05 8.47
CA THR A 121 22.03 -6.01 9.77
C THR A 121 21.87 -7.33 10.50
N ASN A 122 22.76 -7.59 11.45
CA ASN A 122 22.90 -8.88 12.14
C ASN A 122 23.24 -10.05 11.19
N SER A 123 23.98 -9.75 10.12
CA SER A 123 24.47 -10.71 9.13
C SER A 123 25.93 -10.39 8.77
N THR A 124 26.63 -11.39 8.21
CA THR A 124 27.96 -11.21 7.60
C THR A 124 27.89 -10.48 6.26
N VAL A 125 26.72 -10.48 5.62
CA VAL A 125 26.41 -9.64 4.46
C VAL A 125 25.85 -8.31 4.94
N THR A 126 26.40 -7.21 4.46
CA THR A 126 26.00 -5.85 4.85
C THR A 126 24.86 -5.28 4.01
N GLY A 127 24.62 -5.82 2.81
CA GLY A 127 23.56 -5.36 1.91
C GLY A 127 23.93 -5.45 0.43
N ALA A 128 23.08 -4.87 -0.41
CA ALA A 128 23.33 -4.67 -1.84
C ALA A 128 22.65 -3.40 -2.32
N ALA A 129 23.33 -2.68 -3.22
CA ALA A 129 22.68 -1.67 -4.04
C ALA A 129 21.95 -2.38 -5.17
N ILE A 130 20.61 -2.31 -5.18
CA ILE A 130 19.82 -2.80 -6.32
C ILE A 130 19.96 -1.82 -7.50
N GLY A 131 20.11 -0.52 -7.20
CA GLY A 131 20.25 0.53 -8.19
C GLY A 131 18.92 1.17 -8.54
N THR A 132 18.80 1.69 -9.76
CA THR A 132 17.58 2.37 -10.22
C THR A 132 16.54 1.36 -10.70
N LEU A 133 15.34 1.40 -10.13
CA LEU A 133 14.14 0.73 -10.64
C LEU A 133 13.24 1.78 -11.31
N ASN A 134 12.85 1.53 -12.55
CA ASN A 134 11.85 2.35 -13.25
C ASN A 134 10.44 2.01 -12.75
N ASP A 135 9.46 2.85 -13.09
CA ASP A 135 8.05 2.52 -12.83
C ASP A 135 7.64 1.23 -13.56
N LYS A 136 6.72 0.47 -12.95
CA LYS A 136 6.26 -0.86 -13.38
C LYS A 136 7.38 -1.89 -13.58
N THR A 137 8.45 -1.80 -12.79
CA THR A 137 9.54 -2.79 -12.83
C THR A 137 9.79 -3.41 -11.47
N ASN A 138 10.47 -4.55 -11.48
CA ASN A 138 10.91 -5.24 -10.28
C ASN A 138 12.38 -5.63 -10.38
N SER A 139 12.98 -5.91 -9.24
CA SER A 139 14.32 -6.46 -9.17
C SER A 139 14.45 -7.38 -7.96
N THR A 140 15.24 -8.44 -8.13
CA THR A 140 15.50 -9.44 -7.10
C THR A 140 17.00 -9.52 -6.85
N THR A 141 17.38 -9.52 -5.58
CA THR A 141 18.75 -9.80 -5.14
C THR A 141 18.75 -10.99 -4.19
N SER A 142 19.66 -11.93 -4.43
CA SER A 142 19.86 -13.10 -3.57
C SER A 142 21.12 -12.94 -2.73
N PHE A 143 21.05 -13.45 -1.51
CA PHE A 143 22.10 -13.37 -0.52
C PHE A 143 22.35 -14.77 0.06
N SER A 144 23.61 -15.06 0.35
CA SER A 144 24.02 -16.24 1.10
C SER A 144 25.06 -15.82 2.11
N ALA A 145 24.76 -16.02 3.39
CA ALA A 145 25.62 -15.63 4.50
C ALA A 145 25.32 -16.47 5.72
N ALA A 146 26.33 -16.66 6.58
CA ALA A 146 26.09 -17.16 7.92
C ALA A 146 25.30 -16.09 8.71
N MET A 147 24.12 -16.47 9.20
CA MET A 147 23.17 -15.61 9.91
C MET A 147 22.68 -16.35 11.15
N ASN A 148 22.69 -15.65 12.29
CA ASN A 148 22.21 -16.19 13.56
C ASN A 148 21.05 -15.36 14.07
N GLY A 149 19.86 -15.95 14.12
CA GLY A 149 18.67 -15.34 14.71
C GLY A 149 17.93 -14.41 13.75
N SER A 150 17.43 -13.28 14.25
CA SER A 150 16.66 -12.33 13.45
C SER A 150 17.57 -11.36 12.71
N ILE A 151 17.40 -11.26 11.39
CA ILE A 151 18.04 -10.26 10.54
C ILE A 151 17.07 -9.13 10.26
N ASN A 152 17.59 -7.91 10.10
CA ASN A 152 16.79 -6.79 9.61
C ASN A 152 17.21 -6.42 8.19
N ILE A 153 16.22 -6.29 7.33
CA ILE A 153 16.36 -5.89 5.95
C ILE A 153 15.76 -4.48 5.85
N THR A 154 16.62 -3.51 5.58
CA THR A 154 16.24 -2.10 5.42
C THR A 154 16.23 -1.73 3.95
N LEU A 155 15.06 -1.40 3.44
CA LEU A 155 14.85 -0.80 2.13
C LEU A 155 15.00 0.72 2.24
N THR A 156 15.94 1.28 1.48
CA THR A 156 16.07 2.74 1.33
C THR A 156 15.71 3.11 -0.10
N TYR A 157 14.81 4.10 -0.26
CA TYR A 157 14.41 4.61 -1.56
C TYR A 157 14.09 6.11 -1.51
N LEU A 158 14.18 6.77 -2.66
CA LEU A 158 13.84 8.18 -2.82
C LEU A 158 12.38 8.31 -3.28
N LEU A 159 11.55 9.02 -2.52
CA LEU A 159 10.17 9.32 -2.86
C LEU A 159 9.98 10.84 -2.88
N GLN A 160 9.70 11.42 -4.06
CA GLN A 160 9.49 12.86 -4.22
C GLN A 160 10.63 13.72 -3.64
N GLY A 161 11.88 13.29 -3.84
CA GLY A 161 13.07 13.98 -3.31
C GLY A 161 13.35 13.74 -1.83
N THR A 162 12.54 12.96 -1.13
CA THR A 162 12.78 12.58 0.28
C THR A 162 13.30 11.15 0.35
N ASN A 163 14.39 10.94 1.09
CA ASN A 163 14.86 9.58 1.40
C ASN A 163 13.93 8.95 2.43
N VAL A 164 13.36 7.80 2.06
CA VAL A 164 12.51 6.98 2.90
C VAL A 164 13.26 5.70 3.24
N GLN A 165 13.12 5.25 4.48
CA GLN A 165 13.69 3.99 4.97
C GLN A 165 12.58 3.16 5.59
N GLU A 166 12.51 1.90 5.17
CA GLU A 166 11.54 0.93 5.64
C GLU A 166 12.27 -0.33 6.04
N GLN A 167 11.86 -0.96 7.14
CA GLN A 167 12.56 -2.09 7.71
C GLN A 167 11.62 -3.28 7.91
N ILE A 168 12.11 -4.47 7.55
CA ILE A 168 11.45 -5.73 7.84
C ILE A 168 12.42 -6.67 8.57
N ALA A 169 11.93 -7.26 9.66
CA ALA A 169 12.68 -8.26 10.43
C ALA A 169 12.28 -9.66 9.98
N VAL A 170 13.27 -10.54 9.78
CA VAL A 170 13.07 -11.90 9.28
C VAL A 170 13.90 -12.88 10.12
N ASP A 171 13.28 -13.98 10.54
CA ASP A 171 13.96 -15.05 11.29
C ASP A 171 14.82 -15.90 10.33
N SER A 172 16.15 -15.83 10.47
CA SER A 172 17.10 -16.56 9.61
C SER A 172 17.21 -18.04 9.93
N THR A 173 16.59 -18.49 11.03
CA THR A 173 16.64 -19.90 11.47
C THR A 173 15.50 -20.73 10.89
N LYS A 174 14.53 -20.09 10.23
CA LYS A 174 13.32 -20.71 9.70
C LYS A 174 13.11 -20.35 8.24
N ASN A 175 12.35 -21.19 7.56
CA ASN A 175 11.79 -20.79 6.28
C ASN A 175 10.75 -19.69 6.54
N THR A 176 11.03 -18.48 6.07
CA THR A 176 10.24 -17.29 6.39
C THR A 176 9.95 -16.47 5.14
N GLY A 177 8.72 -16.01 5.01
CA GLY A 177 8.20 -15.22 3.90
C GLY A 177 7.69 -13.94 4.49
N ALA A 178 8.26 -12.82 4.06
CA ALA A 178 8.03 -11.52 4.64
C ALA A 178 7.67 -10.53 3.53
N GLY A 179 6.73 -9.64 3.82
CA GLY A 179 6.26 -8.62 2.90
C GLY A 179 6.30 -7.24 3.55
N PHE A 180 6.70 -6.21 2.80
CA PHE A 180 6.37 -4.83 3.13
C PHE A 180 5.60 -4.23 1.94
N PHE A 181 4.54 -3.51 2.22
CA PHE A 181 3.66 -2.90 1.23
C PHE A 181 3.40 -1.44 1.60
N ASP A 182 3.65 -0.53 0.66
CA ASP A 182 3.31 0.88 0.75
C ASP A 182 2.35 1.18 -0.40
N ILE A 183 1.08 1.32 -0.06
CA ILE A 183 -0.02 1.44 -1.01
C ILE A 183 -0.69 2.78 -0.78
N GLN A 184 -0.83 3.56 -1.84
CA GLN A 184 -1.48 4.87 -1.82
C GLN A 184 -2.52 4.95 -2.93
N LEU A 185 -3.80 5.07 -2.56
CA LEU A 185 -4.85 5.50 -3.48
C LEU A 185 -4.73 7.00 -3.68
N THR A 186 -4.60 7.44 -4.92
CA THR A 186 -4.53 8.86 -5.25
C THR A 186 -5.94 9.39 -5.52
N GLY A 187 -6.28 10.51 -4.89
CA GLY A 187 -7.62 11.06 -4.82
C GLY A 187 -7.70 12.18 -3.80
N ASP A 188 -8.89 12.76 -3.60
CA ASP A 188 -9.17 13.73 -2.54
C ASP A 188 -10.28 13.19 -1.63
N PRO A 189 -9.95 12.71 -0.41
CA PRO A 189 -8.62 12.68 0.19
C PRO A 189 -7.76 11.50 -0.31
N ALA A 190 -6.43 11.67 -0.28
CA ALA A 190 -5.51 10.59 -0.59
C ALA A 190 -5.39 9.62 0.61
N PHE A 191 -5.54 8.32 0.36
CA PHE A 191 -5.38 7.29 1.39
C PHE A 191 -4.07 6.55 1.18
N ARG A 192 -3.27 6.41 2.25
CA ARG A 192 -2.00 5.68 2.23
C ARG A 192 -1.92 4.71 3.41
N ILE A 193 -1.51 3.48 3.13
CA ILE A 193 -1.24 2.46 4.13
C ILE A 193 0.17 1.90 3.93
N LYS A 194 0.85 1.66 5.06
CA LYS A 194 2.10 0.91 5.11
C LYS A 194 1.90 -0.32 5.98
N ARG A 195 2.26 -1.48 5.46
CA ARG A 195 2.04 -2.76 6.14
C ARG A 195 3.25 -3.65 6.03
N THR A 196 3.55 -4.37 7.11
CA THR A 196 4.47 -5.51 7.10
C THR A 196 3.72 -6.80 7.36
N TYR A 197 4.14 -7.86 6.68
CA TYR A 197 3.60 -9.20 6.81
C TYR A 197 4.75 -10.18 7.04
N ASN A 198 4.54 -11.19 7.87
CA ASN A 198 5.52 -12.22 8.15
C ASN A 198 4.83 -13.57 8.34
N ARG A 199 5.34 -14.59 7.65
CA ARG A 199 4.88 -15.98 7.77
C ARG A 199 6.07 -16.92 7.80
N THR A 200 6.11 -17.79 8.80
CA THR A 200 7.04 -18.93 8.84
C THR A 200 6.35 -20.18 8.31
N TRP A 201 7.07 -21.07 7.64
CA TRP A 201 6.56 -22.36 7.21
C TRP A 201 7.57 -23.50 7.51
N PRO A 202 7.12 -24.77 7.49
CA PRO A 202 7.97 -25.93 7.76
C PRO A 202 9.18 -26.06 6.82
#